data_AF-A0A957YTU0-F1
#
_entry.id   AF-A0A957YTU0-F1
#
_cell.length_a   1.000
_cell.length_b   1.000
_cell.length_c   1.000
_cell.angle_alpha   90.00
_cell.angle_beta   90.00
_cell.angle_gamma   90.00
#
_symmetry.space_group_name_H-M   'P 1'
#
loop_
_entity.id
_entity.type
_entity.pdbx_description
1 polymer ?
#
loop_
_entity_poly.entity_id
_entity_poly.type
_entity_poly.pdbx_seq_one_letter_code
_entity_poly.pdbx_strand_id
1 'polypeptide(L)' 'MSSGWKGARRIHGCLVHLKIQNGRIWIERDGTENGIANDLVAAGIPQDEIVLGFYSHAPASIQILR' A
#
# COMPACT_ATOMS: atom_id res chain seq x y z
N MET A 1 -3.45 -11.57 0.01
CA MET A 1 -4.63 -11.98 -0.79
C MET A 1 -5.57 -12.77 0.09
N SER A 2 -6.86 -12.42 0.12
CA SER A 2 -7.91 -13.25 0.69
C SER A 2 -8.64 -13.97 -0.44
N SER A 3 -8.81 -15.27 -0.28
CA SER A 3 -9.48 -16.13 -1.24
C SER A 3 -10.29 -17.14 -0.44
N GLY A 4 -11.60 -17.18 -0.65
CA GLY A 4 -12.46 -18.12 0.07
C GLY A 4 -13.92 -18.06 -0.38
N TRP A 5 -14.79 -18.61 0.45
CA TRP A 5 -16.23 -18.61 0.24
C TRP A 5 -16.94 -18.26 1.55
N LYS A 6 -18.03 -17.51 1.46
CA LYS A 6 -19.00 -17.32 2.55
C LYS A 6 -20.35 -17.79 2.06
N GLY A 7 -20.69 -19.05 2.35
CA GLY A 7 -21.80 -19.75 1.68
C GLY A 7 -21.57 -19.76 0.16
N ALA A 8 -22.59 -19.37 -0.60
CA ALA A 8 -22.51 -19.26 -2.06
C ALA A 8 -21.73 -18.02 -2.56
N ARG A 9 -21.31 -17.09 -1.68
CA ARG A 9 -20.57 -15.89 -2.08
C ARG A 9 -19.07 -16.17 -2.15
N ARG A 10 -18.49 -16.00 -3.34
CA ARG A 10 -17.03 -15.98 -3.52
C ARG A 10 -16.41 -14.79 -2.80
N ILE A 11 -15.35 -15.03 -2.02
CA ILE A 11 -14.48 -14.00 -1.45
C ILE A 11 -13.20 -14.00 -2.27
N HIS A 12 -12.88 -12.84 -2.84
CA HIS A 12 -11.61 -12.57 -3.49
C HIS A 12 -11.22 -11.11 -3.24
N GLY A 13 -10.14 -10.89 -2.50
CA GLY A 13 -9.69 -9.57 -2.12
C GLY A 13 -8.17 -9.47 -2.06
N CYS A 14 -7.64 -8.31 -2.40
CA CYS A 14 -6.27 -7.95 -2.10
C CYS A 14 -6.29 -7.09 -0.84
N LEU A 15 -5.48 -7.42 0.18
CA LEU A 15 -5.39 -6.62 1.40
C LEU A 15 -4.36 -5.51 1.22
N VAL A 16 -3.14 -5.88 0.83
CA VAL A 16 -2.05 -4.96 0.49
C VAL A 16 -1.49 -5.37 -0.87
N HIS A 17 -1.23 -4.40 -1.74
CA HIS A 17 -0.54 -4.58 -3.01
C HIS A 17 0.63 -3.61 -3.10
N LEU A 18 1.85 -4.15 -3.15
CA LEU A 18 3.08 -3.37 -3.30
C LEU A 18 3.73 -3.70 -4.64
N LYS A 19 4.40 -2.71 -5.22
CA LYS A 19 5.25 -2.87 -6.40
C LYS A 19 6.59 -2.20 -6.15
N ILE A 20 7.68 -2.78 -6.65
CA ILE A 20 8.98 -2.10 -6.68
C ILE A 20 9.19 -1.56 -8.09
N GLN A 21 9.41 -0.26 -8.21
CA GLN A 21 9.68 0.40 -9.48
C GLN A 21 10.66 1.54 -9.29
N ASN A 22 11.73 1.54 -10.10
CA ASN A 22 12.80 2.54 -10.07
C ASN A 22 13.38 2.75 -8.65
N GLY A 23 13.68 1.65 -7.96
CA GLY A 23 14.24 1.67 -6.61
C GLY A 23 13.28 2.09 -5.50
N ARG A 24 11.99 2.33 -5.82
CA ARG A 24 10.98 2.79 -4.86
C ARG A 24 9.88 1.76 -4.66
N ILE A 25 9.27 1.77 -3.48
CA ILE A 25 8.12 0.93 -3.13
C ILE A 25 6.84 1.71 -3.40
N TRP A 26 6.02 1.20 -4.29
CA TRP A 26 4.71 1.73 -4.64
C TRP A 26 3.63 0.94 -3.92
N ILE A 27 2.89 1.61 -3.04
CA ILE A 27 1.72 1.05 -2.37
C ILE A 27 0.52 1.29 -3.28
N GLU A 28 0.13 0.28 -4.06
CA GLU A 28 -0.99 0.31 -5.01
C GLU A 28 -2.34 0.06 -4.32
N ARG A 29 -2.31 -0.60 -3.17
CA ARG A 29 -3.45 -0.80 -2.29
C ARG A 29 -2.98 -1.00 -0.87
N ASP A 30 -3.67 -0.37 0.06
CA ASP A 30 -3.54 -0.59 1.48
C ASP A 30 -4.93 -0.74 2.13
N GLY A 31 -5.18 -1.90 2.72
CA GLY A 31 -6.41 -2.21 3.45
C GLY A 31 -6.16 -2.43 4.95
N THR A 32 -5.00 -2.01 5.46
CA THR A 32 -4.67 -2.06 6.88
C THR A 32 -5.18 -0.82 7.60
N GLU A 33 -5.48 -0.93 8.89
CA GLU A 33 -5.95 0.20 9.70
C GLU A 33 -4.82 1.20 9.97
N ASN A 34 -3.63 0.69 10.30
CA ASN A 34 -2.47 1.51 10.67
C ASN A 34 -1.67 2.03 9.47
N GLY A 35 -1.90 1.48 8.28
CA GLY A 35 -1.18 1.83 7.05
C GLY A 35 0.20 1.16 6.95
N ILE A 36 0.42 0.40 5.87
CA ILE A 36 1.68 -0.32 5.62
C ILE A 36 2.87 0.63 5.42
N ALA A 37 2.62 1.88 5.02
CA ALA A 37 3.67 2.90 4.90
C ALA A 37 4.39 3.14 6.24
N ASN A 38 3.68 3.10 7.36
CA ASN A 38 4.26 3.30 8.69
C ASN A 38 5.18 2.14 9.06
N ASP A 39 4.78 0.91 8.75
CA ASP A 39 5.59 -0.29 8.99
C ASP A 39 6.88 -0.28 8.15
N LEU A 40 6.82 0.20 6.90
CA LEU A 40 8.00 0.33 6.03
C LEU A 40 9.00 1.34 6.60
N VAL A 41 8.52 2.48 7.09
CA VAL A 41 9.37 3.49 7.76
C VAL A 41 9.98 2.92 9.04
N ALA A 42 9.19 2.22 9.86
CA ALA A 42 9.69 1.57 11.07
C ALA A 42 10.74 0.48 10.78
N ALA A 43 10.65 -0.17 9.62
CA ALA A 43 11.64 -1.11 9.11
C ALA A 43 12.91 -0.44 8.54
N GLY A 44 12.97 0.90 8.52
CA GLY A 44 14.14 1.67 8.10
C GLY A 44 14.13 2.12 6.64
N ILE A 45 13.01 1.97 5.92
CA ILE A 45 12.89 2.46 4.54
C ILE A 45 12.65 3.97 4.58
N PRO A 46 13.49 4.78 3.88
CA PRO A 46 13.28 6.22 3.78
C PRO A 46 11.92 6.58 3.21
N GLN A 47 11.27 7.61 3.75
CA GLN A 47 9.93 8.02 3.31
C GLN A 47 9.87 8.43 1.83
N ASP A 48 10.95 9.00 1.30
CA ASP A 48 11.09 9.41 -0.11
C ASP A 48 11.26 8.23 -1.08
N GLU A 49 11.52 7.03 -0.55
CA GLU A 49 11.51 5.78 -1.31
C GLU A 49 10.13 5.10 -1.35
N ILE A 50 9.13 5.63 -0.63
CA ILE A 50 7.77 5.08 -0.54
C ILE A 50 6.80 5.99 -1.31
N VAL A 51 6.06 5.40 -2.25
CA VAL A 51 5.09 6.09 -3.11
C VAL A 51 3.70 5.54 -2.84
N LEU A 52 2.74 6.41 -2.54
CA LEU A 52 1.33 6.03 -2.39
C LEU A 52 0.66 5.99 -3.77
N GLY A 53 0.77 4.85 -4.45
CA GLY A 53 0.34 4.64 -5.85
C GLY A 53 -1.17 4.74 -6.10
N PHE A 54 -2.00 4.63 -5.06
CA PHE A 54 -3.45 4.78 -5.17
C PHE A 54 -3.95 6.24 -5.18
N TYR A 55 -3.08 7.23 -4.95
CA TYR A 55 -3.44 8.64 -5.13
C TYR A 55 -3.19 9.07 -6.58
N SER A 56 -4.26 9.42 -7.29
CA SER A 56 -4.24 9.74 -8.73
C SER A 56 -3.45 11.00 -9.11
N HIS A 57 -3.04 11.84 -8.16
CA HIS A 57 -2.41 13.14 -8.42
C HIS A 57 -1.30 13.53 -7.44
N ALA A 58 -0.69 12.60 -6.69
CA ALA A 58 0.44 12.99 -5.84
C ALA A 58 1.70 13.20 -6.70
N PRO A 59 2.24 14.44 -6.85
CA PRO A 59 3.65 14.56 -7.22
C PRO A 59 4.49 13.78 -6.21
N ALA A 60 5.63 13.24 -6.64
CA ALA A 60 6.46 12.27 -5.90
C ALA A 60 7.03 12.76 -4.54
N SER A 61 6.54 13.88 -4.02
CA SER A 61 6.82 14.45 -2.72
C SER A 61 5.52 15.00 -2.15
N ILE A 62 5.20 14.65 -0.91
CA ILE A 62 4.08 15.16 -0.10
C ILE A 62 2.76 14.42 -0.33
N GLN A 63 2.51 13.39 0.50
CA GLN A 63 1.35 13.30 1.38
C GLN A 63 1.65 12.31 2.53
N ILE A 64 2.48 12.74 3.48
CA ILE A 64 2.47 12.22 4.85
C ILE A 64 2.29 13.47 5.70
N LEU A 65 1.35 13.45 6.65
CA LEU A 65 0.70 14.59 7.34
C LEU A 65 -0.64 15.03 6.71
N ARG A 66 -1.64 14.15 6.79
CA ARG A 66 -2.93 14.48 7.42
C ARG A 66 -3.44 13.28 8.21
#